data_AF-A0A7X3GIY9-F1
#
_entry.id   AF-A0A7X3GIY9-F1
#
_cell.length_a   1.000
_cell.length_b   1.000
_cell.length_c   1.000
_cell.angle_alpha   90.00
_cell.angle_beta   90.00
_cell.angle_gamma   90.00
#
_symmetry.space_group_name_H-M   'P 1'
#
loop_
_entity.id
_entity.type
_entity.pdbx_description
1 polymer ?
#
loop_
_entity_poly.entity_id
_entity_poly.type
_entity_poly.pdbx_seq_one_letter_code
_entity_poly.pdbx_strand_id
1 'polypeptide(L)'
;MDKPQHQAAFALPYIKAALAVAIITTLTTGCSLSLGQSEDEQVIGNDPISSSNSLLANSGPKQGKADAANDTLIERADDEETAEATGASNTKAKTTEPKWDKEHPSLASIAIGQQKAEVIKKLGDPIDAYSQGDGSQRIDIMEYEGYSIGFGTGNKGVLFVEIHAKSVATGLSGLRVGDTEDKAVKALGKPDAQSAYLIAYEGKQSVLKLDLDPDKHEIISFKLFIES
;
A
#
# COMPACT_ATOMS: atom_id res chain seq x y z
N MET A 1 17.56 57.96 -48.05
CA MET A 1 17.38 56.66 -47.38
C MET A 1 16.57 56.85 -46.11
N ASP A 2 15.62 55.95 -45.95
CA ASP A 2 14.37 56.01 -45.20
C ASP A 2 14.44 56.17 -43.67
N LYS A 3 13.40 56.83 -43.12
CA LYS A 3 12.86 56.62 -41.76
C LYS A 3 11.90 55.41 -41.82
N PRO A 4 11.58 54.66 -40.73
CA PRO A 4 10.99 55.24 -39.52
C PRO A 4 11.24 54.51 -38.17
N GLN A 5 10.58 55.06 -37.16
CA GLN A 5 10.46 54.70 -35.75
C GLN A 5 9.94 53.28 -35.48
N HIS A 6 10.18 52.76 -34.26
CA HIS A 6 9.16 52.00 -33.52
C HIS A 6 9.31 52.18 -31.99
N GLN A 7 8.35 52.88 -31.40
CA GLN A 7 7.84 52.63 -30.05
C GLN A 7 6.99 51.35 -30.08
N ALA A 8 7.00 50.55 -29.01
CA ALA A 8 5.80 49.87 -28.49
C ALA A 8 6.08 49.33 -27.08
N ALA A 9 5.45 49.97 -26.09
CA ALA A 9 5.20 49.38 -24.78
C ALA A 9 4.03 48.39 -24.93
N PHE A 10 4.18 47.17 -24.42
CA PHE A 10 3.06 46.24 -24.29
C PHE A 10 2.59 46.22 -22.84
N ALA A 11 1.41 46.81 -22.64
CA ALA A 11 0.61 46.71 -21.44
C ALA A 11 0.02 45.29 -21.33
N LEU A 12 0.07 44.71 -20.13
CA LEU A 12 -0.66 43.49 -19.77
C LEU A 12 -2.10 43.85 -19.39
N PRO A 13 -3.14 43.23 -19.99
CA PRO A 13 -4.50 43.38 -19.50
C PRO A 13 -4.77 42.48 -18.29
N TYR A 14 -5.21 43.12 -17.20
CA TYR A 14 -5.89 42.48 -16.07
C TYR A 14 -7.21 41.86 -16.55
N ILE A 15 -7.28 40.52 -16.57
CA ILE A 15 -8.56 39.81 -16.76
C ILE A 15 -9.19 39.63 -15.38
N LYS A 16 -10.21 40.45 -15.09
CA LYS A 16 -11.15 40.21 -14.00
C LYS A 16 -12.12 39.12 -14.44
N ALA A 17 -11.95 37.91 -13.93
CA ALA A 17 -12.94 36.85 -14.08
C ALA A 17 -13.99 36.98 -12.96
N ALA A 18 -15.19 37.43 -13.32
CA ALA A 18 -16.37 37.32 -12.48
C ALA A 18 -16.96 35.91 -12.65
N LEU A 19 -16.92 35.10 -11.60
CA LEU A 19 -17.56 33.78 -11.59
C LEU A 19 -19.01 33.94 -11.10
N ALA A 20 -19.96 33.85 -12.02
CA ALA A 20 -21.37 33.73 -11.69
C ALA A 20 -21.66 32.27 -11.29
N VAL A 21 -22.11 32.08 -10.04
CA VAL A 21 -22.55 30.80 -9.50
C VAL A 21 -24.01 30.58 -9.91
N ALA A 22 -24.26 29.60 -10.77
CA ALA A 22 -25.61 29.10 -11.05
C ALA A 22 -25.82 27.81 -10.26
N ILE A 23 -26.65 27.88 -9.22
CA ILE A 23 -27.11 26.74 -8.43
C ILE A 23 -28.27 26.10 -9.20
N ILE A 24 -28.08 24.87 -9.71
CA ILE A 24 -29.16 24.04 -10.25
C ILE A 24 -29.40 22.90 -9.27
N THR A 25 -30.43 23.05 -8.45
CA THR A 25 -30.97 21.98 -7.60
C THR A 25 -31.96 21.15 -8.40
N THR A 26 -31.60 19.92 -8.76
CA THR A 26 -32.54 18.92 -9.27
C THR A 26 -32.95 17.98 -8.13
N LEU A 27 -34.22 18.07 -7.72
CA LEU A 27 -34.87 17.08 -6.87
C LEU A 27 -35.33 15.93 -7.76
N THR A 28 -34.74 14.75 -7.61
CA THR A 28 -35.27 13.51 -8.19
C THR A 28 -35.81 12.63 -7.08
N THR A 29 -37.13 12.65 -6.92
CA THR A 29 -37.91 11.61 -6.23
C THR A 29 -37.92 10.35 -7.09
N GLY A 30 -37.30 9.27 -6.62
CA GLY A 30 -37.35 7.96 -7.25
C GLY A 30 -38.04 6.94 -6.33
N CYS A 31 -39.24 6.53 -6.71
CA CYS A 31 -39.99 5.44 -6.09
C CYS A 31 -39.30 4.09 -6.32
N SER A 32 -39.36 3.19 -5.33
CA SER A 32 -39.18 1.75 -5.56
C SER A 32 -40.22 0.99 -4.75
N LEU A 33 -41.34 0.73 -5.42
CA LEU A 33 -42.32 -0.29 -5.07
C LEU A 33 -41.95 -1.54 -5.87
N SER A 34 -41.59 -2.63 -5.20
CA SER A 34 -41.78 -3.97 -5.75
C SER A 34 -41.95 -4.98 -4.62
N LEU A 35 -43.13 -5.60 -4.64
CA LEU A 35 -43.58 -6.77 -3.88
C LEU A 35 -42.75 -8.00 -4.25
N GLY A 36 -42.57 -8.90 -3.27
CA GLY A 36 -42.03 -10.23 -3.52
C GLY A 36 -41.99 -11.12 -2.28
N GLN A 37 -43.14 -11.28 -1.63
CA GLN A 37 -43.37 -12.29 -0.59
C GLN A 37 -43.45 -13.67 -1.26
N SER A 38 -42.58 -14.59 -0.84
CA SER A 38 -42.80 -16.04 -1.03
C SER A 38 -42.52 -16.70 0.31
N GLU A 39 -43.57 -17.28 0.87
CA GLU A 39 -43.56 -18.11 2.08
C GLU A 39 -43.24 -19.56 1.69
N ASP A 40 -42.70 -20.28 2.67
CA ASP A 40 -42.75 -21.72 2.88
C ASP A 40 -42.12 -22.67 1.84
N GLU A 41 -40.94 -23.19 2.20
CA GLU A 41 -40.75 -24.64 2.15
C GLU A 41 -39.91 -25.11 3.35
N GLN A 42 -40.60 -25.56 4.40
CA GLN A 42 -40.01 -26.38 5.45
C GLN A 42 -39.80 -27.80 4.92
N VAL A 43 -38.54 -28.20 4.76
CA VAL A 43 -38.19 -29.63 4.62
C VAL A 43 -37.68 -30.11 5.98
N ILE A 44 -38.54 -30.87 6.64
CA ILE A 44 -38.23 -31.69 7.81
C ILE A 44 -37.49 -32.94 7.32
N GLY A 45 -36.32 -33.22 7.92
CA GLY A 45 -35.56 -34.42 7.64
C GLY A 45 -34.41 -34.66 8.64
N ASN A 46 -34.77 -35.24 9.79
CA ASN A 46 -34.01 -36.18 10.64
C ASN A 46 -32.80 -36.84 9.91
N ASP A 47 -31.63 -37.13 10.48
CA ASP A 47 -31.19 -37.41 11.86
C ASP A 47 -29.63 -37.47 11.88
N PRO A 48 -28.96 -37.70 13.03
CA PRO A 48 -27.64 -37.15 13.35
C PRO A 48 -26.46 -38.10 13.07
N ILE A 49 -25.27 -37.54 12.84
CA ILE A 49 -24.01 -38.26 13.08
C ILE A 49 -23.16 -37.44 14.03
N SER A 50 -23.33 -37.77 15.30
CA SER A 50 -22.37 -37.51 16.36
C SER A 50 -21.09 -38.28 16.04
N SER A 51 -19.96 -37.57 15.99
CA SER A 51 -18.63 -38.19 16.00
C SER A 51 -17.77 -37.47 17.02
N SER A 52 -18.04 -37.79 18.27
CA SER A 52 -17.10 -37.66 19.37
C SER A 52 -16.03 -38.75 19.26
N ASN A 53 -14.81 -38.38 18.89
CA ASN A 53 -13.59 -39.13 19.18
C ASN A 53 -12.64 -38.14 19.87
N SER A 54 -12.53 -38.21 21.20
CA SER A 54 -11.61 -39.06 21.95
C SER A 54 -10.29 -38.35 22.24
N LEU A 55 -10.30 -37.64 23.37
CA LEU A 55 -9.27 -37.67 24.42
C LEU A 55 -7.88 -38.20 23.99
N LEU A 56 -6.94 -37.29 23.77
CA LEU A 56 -5.51 -37.57 23.96
C LEU A 56 -5.10 -37.03 25.32
N ALA A 57 -5.20 -37.89 26.33
CA ALA A 57 -4.49 -37.75 27.58
C ALA A 57 -3.01 -38.06 27.32
N ASN A 58 -2.13 -37.07 27.44
CA ASN A 58 -0.70 -37.29 27.50
C ASN A 58 -0.21 -36.96 28.91
N SER A 59 0.04 -38.00 29.70
CA SER A 59 0.56 -37.92 31.07
C SER A 59 1.91 -38.64 31.16
N GLY A 60 2.99 -37.84 31.19
CA GLY A 60 4.29 -38.14 31.82
C GLY A 60 5.28 -39.08 31.10
N PRO A 61 6.57 -39.11 31.51
CA PRO A 61 7.09 -38.72 32.83
C PRO A 61 8.38 -37.88 32.88
N LYS A 62 8.51 -37.16 34.01
CA LYS A 62 9.68 -36.98 34.91
C LYS A 62 11.12 -36.75 34.37
N GLN A 63 11.64 -35.56 34.71
CA GLN A 63 12.62 -35.29 35.79
C GLN A 63 14.08 -35.81 35.70
N GLY A 64 15.01 -34.84 35.69
CA GLY A 64 16.42 -34.89 36.14
C GLY A 64 17.10 -33.62 35.58
N LYS A 65 17.48 -32.56 36.31
CA LYS A 65 18.22 -32.27 37.55
C LYS A 65 19.71 -32.70 37.54
N ALA A 66 20.55 -31.65 37.65
CA ALA A 66 21.97 -31.61 38.03
C ALA A 66 22.96 -31.98 36.89
N ASP A 67 24.09 -31.31 36.65
CA ASP A 67 25.00 -30.62 37.58
C ASP A 67 25.70 -29.40 36.97
N ALA A 68 26.13 -28.52 37.87
CA ALA A 68 27.02 -27.41 37.65
C ALA A 68 28.47 -27.87 37.45
N ALA A 69 29.24 -27.13 36.65
CA ALA A 69 30.68 -27.01 36.83
C ALA A 69 31.08 -25.57 36.50
N ASN A 70 31.49 -24.87 37.55
CA ASN A 70 32.02 -23.53 37.58
C ASN A 70 33.46 -23.70 38.10
N ASP A 71 34.47 -23.41 37.30
CA ASP A 71 35.89 -23.17 37.68
C ASP A 71 36.73 -23.14 36.38
N THR A 72 37.74 -22.31 36.16
CA THR A 72 38.28 -21.14 36.86
C THR A 72 39.29 -20.49 35.90
N LEU A 73 39.40 -19.17 36.04
CA LEU A 73 40.46 -18.24 35.61
C LEU A 73 41.83 -18.86 35.28
N ILE A 74 42.53 -18.30 34.29
CA ILE A 74 43.88 -17.70 34.45
C ILE A 74 44.14 -16.71 33.28
N GLU A 75 44.57 -15.50 33.65
CA GLU A 75 45.14 -14.44 32.82
C GLU A 75 46.40 -14.87 32.07
N ARG A 76 46.63 -14.31 30.88
CA ARG A 76 47.97 -13.83 30.52
C ARG A 76 47.90 -12.74 29.44
N ALA A 77 48.48 -11.60 29.78
CA ALA A 77 48.91 -10.56 28.86
C ALA A 77 50.00 -11.11 27.93
N ASP A 78 50.03 -10.66 26.68
CA ASP A 78 51.00 -9.67 26.22
C ASP A 78 50.81 -9.39 24.72
N ASP A 79 51.14 -8.16 24.38
CA ASP A 79 51.15 -7.53 23.07
C ASP A 79 51.70 -8.39 21.93
N GLU A 80 51.01 -8.38 20.78
CA GLU A 80 51.72 -8.22 19.52
C GLU A 80 50.86 -7.48 18.47
N GLU A 81 51.44 -6.37 18.04
CA GLU A 81 51.05 -5.49 16.96
C GLU A 81 50.82 -6.28 15.67
N THR A 82 49.59 -6.28 15.16
CA THR A 82 49.33 -6.64 13.75
C THR A 82 48.49 -5.53 13.14
N ALA A 83 49.18 -4.67 12.41
CA ALA A 83 48.57 -3.80 11.42
C ALA A 83 47.83 -4.67 10.40
N GLU A 84 46.53 -4.46 10.21
CA GLU A 84 45.92 -4.55 8.88
C GLU A 84 44.49 -4.03 8.83
N ALA A 85 44.21 -3.40 7.68
CA ALA A 85 42.93 -3.05 7.11
C ALA A 85 42.06 -2.04 7.91
N THR A 86 42.17 -0.78 7.48
CA THR A 86 41.05 0.17 7.46
C THR A 86 39.83 -0.49 6.80
N GLY A 87 39.03 -1.18 7.61
CA GLY A 87 37.70 -1.61 7.28
C GLY A 87 36.85 -0.36 7.11
N ALA A 88 36.81 0.16 5.89
CA ALA A 88 35.76 1.06 5.45
C ALA A 88 34.44 0.30 5.60
N SER A 89 33.86 0.39 6.80
CA SER A 89 32.48 0.05 7.07
C SER A 89 31.65 0.92 6.13
N ASN A 90 31.31 0.37 4.97
CA ASN A 90 30.28 0.86 4.08
C ASN A 90 28.94 0.70 4.81
N THR A 91 28.75 1.54 5.84
CA THR A 91 27.47 1.81 6.44
C THR A 91 26.69 2.56 5.38
N LYS A 92 26.06 1.81 4.47
CA LYS A 92 25.16 2.35 3.45
C LYS A 92 24.16 3.24 4.20
N ALA A 93 24.26 4.55 3.98
CA ALA A 93 23.42 5.53 4.65
C ALA A 93 21.98 5.06 4.54
N LYS A 94 21.34 4.83 5.69
CA LYS A 94 19.96 4.34 5.76
C LYS A 94 19.08 5.50 5.34
N THR A 95 18.86 5.66 4.03
CA THR A 95 17.93 6.65 3.50
C THR A 95 16.59 6.40 4.16
N THR A 96 16.16 7.35 4.97
CA THR A 96 14.92 7.24 5.72
C THR A 96 13.79 7.42 4.72
N GLU A 97 12.99 6.37 4.52
CA GLU A 97 11.78 6.46 3.70
C GLU A 97 10.78 7.44 4.33
N PRO A 98 9.96 8.12 3.50
CA PRO A 98 8.97 9.05 4.01
C PRO A 98 7.93 8.31 4.85
N LYS A 99 7.33 9.05 5.79
CA LYS A 99 6.16 8.57 6.53
C LYS A 99 4.92 8.62 5.65
N TRP A 100 3.92 7.84 6.01
CA TRP A 100 2.59 7.95 5.43
C TRP A 100 2.07 9.38 5.56
N ASP A 101 1.68 9.97 4.43
CA ASP A 101 1.10 11.29 4.33
C ASP A 101 -0.32 11.15 3.78
N LYS A 102 -1.32 11.30 4.66
CA LYS A 102 -2.74 11.22 4.29
C LYS A 102 -3.13 12.30 3.28
N GLU A 103 -2.46 13.45 3.26
CA GLU A 103 -2.80 14.56 2.34
C GLU A 103 -2.20 14.36 0.94
N HIS A 104 -1.08 13.63 0.86
CA HIS A 104 -0.36 13.34 -0.38
C HIS A 104 -0.03 11.84 -0.49
N PRO A 105 -1.06 10.98 -0.57
CA PRO A 105 -0.91 9.54 -0.54
C PRO A 105 -0.09 9.05 -1.74
N SER A 106 0.93 8.26 -1.47
CA SER A 106 1.76 7.64 -2.51
C SER A 106 2.25 6.26 -2.10
N LEU A 107 2.51 5.42 -3.10
CA LEU A 107 3.05 4.06 -2.94
C LEU A 107 4.10 3.82 -4.03
N ALA A 108 5.24 3.23 -3.68
CA ALA A 108 6.43 3.18 -4.54
C ALA A 108 6.85 4.57 -5.08
N SER A 109 6.62 5.63 -4.29
CA SER A 109 6.79 7.03 -4.70
C SER A 109 5.94 7.44 -5.93
N ILE A 110 4.82 6.75 -6.18
CA ILE A 110 3.83 7.08 -7.21
C ILE A 110 2.56 7.55 -6.50
N ALA A 111 2.10 8.75 -6.85
CA ALA A 111 0.91 9.36 -6.26
C ALA A 111 -0.33 9.08 -7.12
N ILE A 112 -1.50 9.04 -6.48
CA ILE A 112 -2.78 9.02 -7.19
C ILE A 112 -2.90 10.28 -8.07
N GLY A 113 -3.44 10.11 -9.28
CA GLY A 113 -3.57 11.17 -10.28
C GLY A 113 -2.29 11.54 -11.02
N GLN A 114 -1.14 10.94 -10.70
CA GLN A 114 0.09 11.18 -11.45
C GLN A 114 -0.08 10.78 -12.93
N GLN A 115 0.46 11.56 -13.86
CA GLN A 115 0.26 11.28 -15.29
C GLN A 115 1.11 10.11 -15.78
N LYS A 116 0.55 9.26 -16.65
CA LYS A 116 1.21 8.08 -17.23
C LYS A 116 2.60 8.38 -17.81
N ALA A 117 2.75 9.48 -18.53
CA ALA A 117 4.02 9.90 -19.11
C ALA A 117 5.08 10.24 -18.03
N GLU A 118 4.68 10.81 -16.90
CA GLU A 118 5.59 11.13 -15.80
C GLU A 118 6.06 9.86 -15.08
N VAL A 119 5.16 8.89 -14.93
CA VAL A 119 5.49 7.59 -14.34
C VAL A 119 6.48 6.83 -15.22
N ILE A 120 6.23 6.72 -16.54
CA ILE A 120 7.18 6.09 -17.48
C ILE A 120 8.53 6.81 -17.45
N LYS A 121 8.54 8.15 -17.45
CA LYS A 121 9.78 8.93 -17.36
C LYS A 121 10.58 8.61 -16.10
N LYS A 122 9.90 8.31 -14.99
CA LYS A 122 10.52 7.99 -13.70
C LYS A 122 11.00 6.54 -13.61
N LEU A 123 10.21 5.59 -14.10
CA LEU A 123 10.41 4.16 -13.88
C LEU A 123 11.04 3.43 -15.06
N GLY A 124 10.99 4.02 -16.26
CA GLY A 124 11.31 3.34 -17.52
C GLY A 124 10.09 2.62 -18.10
N ASP A 125 10.35 1.77 -19.09
CA ASP A 125 9.31 1.00 -19.75
C ASP A 125 8.83 -0.17 -18.85
N PRO A 126 7.53 -0.49 -18.87
CA PRO A 126 7.00 -1.64 -18.14
C PRO A 126 7.43 -2.96 -18.78
N ILE A 127 7.42 -4.05 -18.00
CA ILE A 127 7.69 -5.40 -18.50
C ILE A 127 6.50 -5.96 -19.28
N ASP A 128 5.29 -5.51 -18.95
CA ASP A 128 4.07 -5.81 -19.69
C ASP A 128 3.06 -4.65 -19.55
N ALA A 129 2.15 -4.53 -20.51
CA ALA A 129 1.07 -3.57 -20.47
C ALA A 129 -0.16 -4.07 -21.21
N TYR A 130 -1.32 -3.91 -20.58
CA TYR A 130 -2.61 -4.27 -21.16
C TYR A 130 -3.69 -3.28 -20.71
N SER A 131 -4.88 -3.42 -21.28
CA SER A 131 -6.04 -2.61 -20.91
C SER A 131 -7.21 -3.49 -20.51
N GLN A 132 -7.97 -3.03 -19.51
CA GLN A 132 -9.19 -3.68 -19.05
C GLN A 132 -10.36 -2.70 -19.14
N GLY A 133 -11.53 -3.20 -19.53
CA GLY A 133 -12.75 -2.41 -19.70
C GLY A 133 -12.80 -1.62 -21.01
N ASP A 134 -13.83 -0.78 -21.15
CA ASP A 134 -14.13 -0.02 -22.35
C ASP A 134 -14.51 1.45 -22.05
N GLY A 135 -14.46 2.29 -23.09
CA GLY A 135 -14.87 3.68 -23.02
C GLY A 135 -14.22 4.48 -21.88
N SER A 136 -15.05 5.12 -21.05
CA SER A 136 -14.62 5.96 -19.92
C SER A 136 -14.19 5.17 -18.68
N GLN A 137 -14.47 3.86 -18.65
CA GLN A 137 -14.11 2.92 -17.57
C GLN A 137 -12.87 2.09 -17.93
N ARG A 138 -12.32 2.25 -19.14
CA ARG A 138 -11.06 1.63 -19.52
C ARG A 138 -9.94 2.04 -18.55
N ILE A 139 -9.19 1.05 -18.09
CA ILE A 139 -7.97 1.20 -17.32
C ILE A 139 -6.82 0.62 -18.13
N ASP A 140 -5.73 1.36 -18.27
CA ASP A 140 -4.48 0.84 -18.79
C ASP A 140 -3.61 0.39 -17.61
N ILE A 141 -3.18 -0.86 -17.60
CA ILE A 141 -2.37 -1.43 -16.54
C ILE A 141 -0.94 -1.61 -17.07
N MET A 142 0.03 -1.16 -16.29
CA MET A 142 1.46 -1.35 -16.53
C MET A 142 2.03 -2.22 -15.42
N GLU A 143 2.71 -3.28 -15.81
CA GLU A 143 3.39 -4.18 -14.89
C GLU A 143 4.89 -3.90 -14.88
N TYR A 144 5.45 -3.87 -13.69
CA TYR A 144 6.88 -3.79 -13.42
C TYR A 144 7.26 -4.98 -12.53
N GLU A 145 8.56 -5.21 -12.35
CA GLU A 145 9.03 -6.27 -11.45
C GLU A 145 8.51 -6.04 -10.02
N GLY A 146 7.50 -6.82 -9.62
CA GLY A 146 6.97 -6.86 -8.27
C GLY A 146 5.88 -5.82 -7.92
N TYR A 147 5.43 -5.02 -8.88
CA TYR A 147 4.34 -4.06 -8.69
C TYR A 147 3.65 -3.68 -10.01
N SER A 148 2.39 -3.22 -9.92
CA SER A 148 1.59 -2.79 -11.06
C SER A 148 0.97 -1.41 -10.81
N ILE A 149 0.69 -0.69 -11.89
CA ILE A 149 0.08 0.64 -11.85
C ILE A 149 -1.06 0.70 -12.86
N GLY A 150 -2.25 1.06 -12.40
CA GLY A 150 -3.41 1.28 -13.24
C GLY A 150 -3.64 2.76 -13.53
N PHE A 151 -3.90 3.10 -14.79
CA PHE A 151 -4.14 4.46 -15.26
C PHE A 151 -5.54 4.58 -15.87
N GLY A 152 -6.23 5.66 -15.55
CA GLY A 152 -7.50 6.00 -16.18
C GLY A 152 -7.31 6.67 -17.53
N THR A 153 -8.37 6.67 -18.33
CA THR A 153 -8.39 7.39 -19.61
C THR A 153 -8.35 8.91 -19.46
N GLY A 154 -7.85 9.60 -20.49
CA GLY A 154 -7.76 11.07 -20.53
C GLY A 154 -6.81 11.62 -19.46
N ASN A 155 -7.30 12.54 -18.64
CA ASN A 155 -6.52 13.23 -17.61
C ASN A 155 -6.68 12.64 -16.21
N LYS A 156 -7.20 11.40 -16.10
CA LYS A 156 -7.43 10.75 -14.80
C LYS A 156 -6.13 10.35 -14.08
N GLY A 157 -5.05 10.11 -14.82
CA GLY A 157 -3.77 9.71 -14.25
C GLY A 157 -3.82 8.33 -13.56
N VAL A 158 -2.94 8.11 -12.58
CA VAL A 158 -2.90 6.90 -11.76
C VAL A 158 -4.20 6.74 -10.96
N LEU A 159 -4.86 5.59 -11.12
CA LEU A 159 -6.02 5.17 -10.34
C LEU A 159 -5.64 4.22 -9.21
N PHE A 160 -4.63 3.37 -9.43
CA PHE A 160 -4.11 2.52 -8.39
C PHE A 160 -2.64 2.16 -8.58
N VAL A 161 -2.00 1.78 -7.47
CA VAL A 161 -0.67 1.18 -7.41
C VAL A 161 -0.75 -0.06 -6.51
N GLU A 162 -0.21 -1.19 -6.95
CA GLU A 162 -0.15 -2.42 -6.16
C GLU A 162 1.28 -2.94 -6.09
N ILE A 163 1.79 -3.19 -4.87
CA ILE A 163 3.07 -3.85 -4.63
C ILE A 163 2.81 -5.23 -4.04
N HIS A 164 3.38 -6.27 -4.66
CA HIS A 164 3.25 -7.66 -4.22
C HIS A 164 4.59 -8.36 -4.00
N ALA A 165 5.73 -7.77 -4.38
CA ALA A 165 7.05 -8.35 -4.14
C ALA A 165 7.78 -7.73 -2.95
N LYS A 166 8.54 -8.57 -2.23
CA LYS A 166 9.36 -8.16 -1.06
C LYS A 166 10.52 -7.23 -1.43
N SER A 167 11.00 -7.30 -2.68
CA SER A 167 12.12 -6.51 -3.19
C SER A 167 11.77 -5.04 -3.45
N VAL A 168 10.48 -4.71 -3.57
CA VAL A 168 10.02 -3.36 -3.93
C VAL A 168 9.89 -2.50 -2.69
N ALA A 169 10.46 -1.30 -2.76
CA ALA A 169 10.29 -0.29 -1.72
C ALA A 169 8.89 0.32 -1.77
N THR A 170 8.17 0.27 -0.65
CA THR A 170 6.83 0.86 -0.55
C THR A 170 6.88 2.39 -0.46
N GLY A 171 7.96 2.95 0.09
CA GLY A 171 8.00 4.37 0.45
C GLY A 171 7.18 4.67 1.71
N LEU A 172 6.89 3.68 2.54
CA LEU A 172 6.06 3.79 3.72
C LEU A 172 6.86 3.43 4.98
N SER A 173 7.72 4.35 5.42
CA SER A 173 8.55 4.17 6.64
C SER A 173 9.38 2.87 6.66
N GLY A 174 9.81 2.36 5.50
CA GLY A 174 10.59 1.12 5.40
C GLY A 174 9.77 -0.16 5.47
N LEU A 175 8.44 -0.09 5.37
CA LEU A 175 7.59 -1.28 5.26
C LEU A 175 7.83 -2.02 3.94
N ARG A 176 7.70 -3.34 3.98
CA ARG A 176 7.86 -4.26 2.84
C ARG A 176 6.82 -5.37 2.91
N VAL A 177 6.59 -6.04 1.77
CA VAL A 177 5.82 -7.28 1.75
C VAL A 177 6.53 -8.32 2.62
N GLY A 178 5.76 -9.05 3.43
CA GLY A 178 6.23 -9.97 4.46
C GLY A 178 6.49 -9.34 5.83
N ASP A 179 6.34 -8.01 5.98
CA ASP A 179 6.35 -7.40 7.31
C ASP A 179 5.07 -7.74 8.09
N THR A 180 5.15 -7.71 9.42
CA THR A 180 4.01 -8.02 10.28
C THR A 180 2.99 -6.87 10.33
N GLU A 181 1.74 -7.23 10.61
CA GLU A 181 0.65 -6.30 10.93
C GLU A 181 1.06 -5.27 12.00
N ASP A 182 1.65 -5.72 13.12
CA ASP A 182 2.12 -4.84 14.20
C ASP A 182 3.15 -3.81 13.73
N LYS A 183 4.06 -4.21 12.83
CA LYS A 183 5.07 -3.31 12.27
C LYS A 183 4.39 -2.24 11.40
N ALA A 184 3.38 -2.60 10.62
CA ALA A 184 2.60 -1.62 9.85
C ALA A 184 1.86 -0.63 10.74
N VAL A 185 1.14 -1.09 11.76
CA VAL A 185 0.43 -0.21 12.70
C VAL A 185 1.40 0.74 13.42
N LYS A 186 2.58 0.24 13.81
CA LYS A 186 3.62 1.09 14.40
C LYS A 186 4.19 2.13 13.42
N ALA A 187 4.32 1.77 12.15
CA ALA A 187 4.93 2.62 11.13
C ALA A 187 3.96 3.65 10.52
N LEU A 188 2.67 3.32 10.39
CA LEU A 188 1.65 4.13 9.73
C LEU A 188 0.68 4.78 10.71
N GLY A 189 0.64 4.31 11.96
CA GLY A 189 -0.29 4.78 12.98
C GLY A 189 -1.53 3.92 13.07
N LYS A 190 -2.58 4.45 13.71
CA LYS A 190 -3.85 3.75 13.88
C LYS A 190 -4.54 3.58 12.51
N PRO A 191 -4.96 2.37 12.12
CA PRO A 191 -5.72 2.17 10.90
C PRO A 191 -7.17 2.65 11.04
N ASP A 192 -7.77 2.97 9.90
CA ASP A 192 -9.16 3.40 9.80
C ASP A 192 -10.11 2.18 9.77
N ALA A 193 -9.65 1.05 9.20
CA ALA A 193 -10.29 -0.26 9.33
C ALA A 193 -9.27 -1.40 9.47
N GLN A 194 -9.61 -2.45 10.21
CA GLN A 194 -8.74 -3.59 10.44
C GLN A 194 -9.54 -4.88 10.65
N SER A 195 -9.07 -5.97 10.05
CA SER A 195 -9.56 -7.35 10.20
C SER A 195 -8.41 -8.33 10.07
N ALA A 196 -8.64 -9.63 10.27
CA ALA A 196 -7.62 -10.66 10.09
C ALA A 196 -7.03 -10.73 8.66
N TYR A 197 -7.68 -10.13 7.67
CA TYR A 197 -7.29 -10.20 6.25
C TYR A 197 -6.83 -8.87 5.67
N LEU A 198 -7.05 -7.76 6.38
CA LEU A 198 -6.92 -6.43 5.79
C LEU A 198 -6.69 -5.36 6.86
N ILE A 199 -5.75 -4.46 6.59
CA ILE A 199 -5.63 -3.16 7.25
C ILE A 199 -5.87 -2.07 6.21
N ALA A 200 -6.67 -1.06 6.52
CA ALA A 200 -6.93 0.08 5.64
C ALA A 200 -6.64 1.41 6.33
N TYR A 201 -6.05 2.33 5.57
CA TYR A 201 -5.78 3.70 5.94
C TYR A 201 -6.40 4.63 4.91
N GLU A 202 -7.31 5.50 5.35
CA GLU A 202 -7.87 6.56 4.53
C GLU A 202 -6.84 7.66 4.31
N GLY A 203 -6.74 8.11 3.06
CA GLY A 203 -6.03 9.29 2.62
C GLY A 203 -6.94 10.19 1.81
N LYS A 204 -6.41 11.31 1.33
CA LYS A 204 -7.17 12.28 0.54
C LYS A 204 -7.60 11.68 -0.79
N GLN A 205 -8.91 11.41 -0.92
CA GLN A 205 -9.50 10.78 -2.10
C GLN A 205 -8.82 9.46 -2.45
N SER A 206 -8.38 8.70 -1.45
CA SER A 206 -7.66 7.45 -1.66
C SER A 206 -7.74 6.55 -0.45
N VAL A 207 -7.54 5.25 -0.65
CA VAL A 207 -7.36 4.28 0.42
C VAL A 207 -6.10 3.46 0.19
N LEU A 208 -5.25 3.39 1.21
CA LEU A 208 -4.15 2.45 1.29
C LEU A 208 -4.64 1.18 2.00
N LYS A 209 -4.58 0.05 1.31
CA LYS A 209 -4.94 -1.28 1.79
C LYS A 209 -3.68 -2.14 1.92
N LEU A 210 -3.56 -2.86 3.04
CA LEU A 210 -2.55 -3.87 3.28
C LEU A 210 -3.28 -5.20 3.42
N ASP A 211 -3.15 -6.06 2.42
CA ASP A 211 -3.72 -7.39 2.48
C ASP A 211 -2.85 -8.26 3.39
N LEU A 212 -3.47 -9.06 4.27
CA LEU A 212 -2.79 -9.89 5.26
C LEU A 212 -2.97 -11.38 4.97
N ASP A 213 -1.92 -12.15 5.24
CA ASP A 213 -2.00 -13.58 5.51
C ASP A 213 -2.58 -13.75 6.93
N PRO A 214 -3.79 -14.33 7.08
CA PRO A 214 -4.47 -14.43 8.38
C PRO A 214 -3.82 -15.42 9.34
N ASP A 215 -3.01 -16.36 8.84
CA ASP A 215 -2.33 -17.36 9.66
C ASP A 215 -0.99 -16.83 10.17
N LYS A 216 -0.29 -16.06 9.34
CA LYS A 216 1.05 -15.52 9.67
C LYS A 216 1.03 -14.09 10.20
N HIS A 217 -0.07 -13.37 10.05
CA HIS A 217 -0.17 -11.93 10.31
C HIS A 217 0.89 -11.12 9.55
N GLU A 218 1.22 -11.56 8.32
CA GLU A 218 2.19 -10.92 7.43
C GLU A 218 1.47 -10.22 6.28
N ILE A 219 1.99 -9.07 5.87
CA ILE A 219 1.46 -8.31 4.73
C ILE A 219 1.84 -9.04 3.44
N ILE A 220 0.86 -9.38 2.61
CA ILE A 220 1.07 -10.02 1.31
C ILE A 220 1.05 -9.04 0.15
N SER A 221 0.36 -7.90 0.30
CA SER A 221 0.39 -6.82 -0.70
C SER A 221 0.09 -5.46 -0.09
N PHE A 222 0.54 -4.40 -0.77
CA PHE A 222 0.14 -3.02 -0.51
C PHE A 222 -0.59 -2.50 -1.74
N LYS A 223 -1.74 -1.88 -1.54
CA LYS A 223 -2.56 -1.34 -2.64
C LYS A 223 -3.01 0.07 -2.29
N LEU A 224 -2.68 1.03 -3.13
CA LEU A 224 -3.20 2.39 -3.03
C LEU A 224 -4.22 2.60 -4.14
N PHE A 225 -5.46 2.89 -3.78
CA PHE A 225 -6.55 3.16 -4.72
C PHE A 225 -7.05 4.58 -4.60
N ILE A 226 -7.47 5.18 -5.70
CA ILE A 226 -8.35 6.36 -5.66
C ILE A 226 -9.71 5.99 -5.04
N GLU A 227 -10.24 6.85 -4.17
CA GLU A 227 -11.62 6.77 -3.70
C GLU A 227 -12.49 7.74 -4.50
N SER A 228 -13.68 7.26 -4.85
CA SER A 228 -14.66 7.96 -5.70
C SER A 228 -15.63 8.78 -4.87
#